data_AF-A0AAN1QMX2-F1
#
_entry.id   AF-A0AAN1QMX2-F1
#
_cell.length_a   1.000
_cell.length_b   1.000
_cell.length_c   1.000
_cell.angle_alpha   90.00
_cell.angle_beta   90.00
_cell.angle_gamma   90.00
#
_symmetry.space_group_name_H-M   'P 1'
#
loop_
_entity.id
_entity.type
_entity.pdbx_description
1 polymer ?
#
loop_
_entity_poly.entity_id
_entity_poly.type
_entity_poly.pdbx_seq_one_letter_code
_entity_poly.pdbx_strand_id
1 'polypeptide(L)'
;MRSQLLLAGGLILSLQSAIAAETLLDLPEEVLRQEIILDGRSPLDGRPLTPEEYTILQQRLQTDPDPVRGLNPSVRELAFFLGVLKAAKSLFPFLPLP
;
A
#
# COMPACT_ATOMS: atom_id res chain seq x y z
N MET A 1 13.41 -56.58 -5.37
CA MET A 1 12.13 -55.90 -5.65
C MET A 1 12.22 -54.54 -4.98
N ARG A 2 12.92 -53.55 -5.57
CA ARG A 2 12.40 -52.59 -6.58
C ARG A 2 11.17 -51.82 -6.07
N SER A 3 11.41 -50.94 -5.11
CA SER A 3 10.63 -49.71 -4.92
C SER A 3 11.66 -48.59 -4.76
N GLN A 4 12.25 -48.21 -5.90
CA GLN A 4 12.86 -46.90 -6.04
C GLN A 4 11.75 -45.92 -6.38
N LEU A 5 11.99 -44.66 -6.01
CA LEU A 5 11.36 -43.45 -6.51
C LEU A 5 9.95 -43.23 -5.98
N LEU A 6 9.83 -42.32 -5.02
CA LEU A 6 8.93 -41.16 -5.12
C LEU A 6 9.35 -40.15 -4.05
N LEU A 7 9.81 -38.98 -4.54
CA LEU A 7 10.12 -37.74 -3.83
C LEU A 7 11.33 -37.79 -2.86
N ALA A 8 12.58 -37.48 -3.23
CA ALA A 8 13.05 -36.35 -4.03
C ALA A 8 12.29 -35.05 -3.73
N GLY A 9 12.91 -34.14 -2.96
CA GLY A 9 12.47 -32.75 -2.93
C GLY A 9 11.82 -32.27 -1.64
N GLY A 10 12.34 -32.65 -0.48
CA GLY A 10 12.39 -31.73 0.65
C GLY A 10 13.68 -30.91 0.59
N LEU A 11 13.98 -30.32 -0.58
CA LEU A 11 13.97 -28.86 -0.71
C LEU A 11 14.83 -28.27 0.42
N ILE A 12 16.14 -28.50 0.40
CA ILE A 12 17.07 -27.49 -0.13
C ILE A 12 16.29 -26.22 -0.47
N LEU A 13 16.13 -25.32 0.50
CA LEU A 13 16.12 -23.88 0.26
C LEU A 13 16.27 -23.20 1.63
N SER A 14 17.48 -23.35 2.17
CA SER A 14 18.13 -22.27 2.91
C SER A 14 18.26 -21.07 1.97
N LEU A 15 17.18 -20.31 1.81
CA LEU A 15 17.24 -18.95 1.29
C LEU A 15 17.10 -18.03 2.50
N GLN A 16 18.22 -17.85 3.19
CA GLN A 16 18.44 -16.60 3.89
C GLN A 16 18.36 -15.52 2.80
N SER A 17 17.30 -14.71 2.83
CA SER A 17 17.23 -13.49 2.04
C SER A 17 18.26 -12.51 2.61
N ALA A 18 19.53 -12.72 2.29
CA ALA A 18 20.48 -11.63 2.23
C ALA A 18 20.06 -10.82 1.00
N ILE A 19 19.14 -9.88 1.21
CA ILE A 19 19.04 -8.73 0.33
C ILE A 19 20.37 -8.02 0.50
N ALA A 20 21.32 -8.37 -0.36
CA ALA A 20 22.39 -7.48 -0.71
C ALA A 20 21.68 -6.24 -1.24
N ALA A 21 21.58 -5.22 -0.38
CA ALA A 21 21.41 -3.88 -0.88
C ALA A 21 22.64 -3.67 -1.78
N GLU A 22 22.42 -3.75 -3.09
CA GLU A 22 23.36 -3.24 -4.07
C GLU A 22 23.78 -1.89 -3.52
N THR A 23 25.08 -1.75 -3.22
CA THR A 23 25.66 -0.53 -2.67
C THR A 23 25.21 0.62 -3.54
N LEU A 24 24.17 1.31 -3.08
CA LEU A 24 23.84 2.65 -3.50
C LEU A 24 25.18 3.35 -3.46
N LEU A 25 25.65 3.80 -4.62
CA LEU A 25 26.80 4.69 -4.72
C LEU A 25 26.64 5.69 -3.57
N ASP A 26 27.61 5.73 -2.65
CA ASP A 26 27.51 6.45 -1.37
C ASP A 26 27.50 7.95 -1.71
N LEU A 27 26.34 8.40 -2.20
CA LEU A 27 26.11 9.75 -2.65
C LEU A 27 26.08 10.56 -1.36
N PRO A 28 27.02 11.51 -1.18
CA PRO A 28 27.10 12.27 0.06
C PRO A 28 25.73 12.83 0.39
N GLU A 29 25.33 12.76 1.66
CA GLU A 29 24.00 13.20 2.11
C GLU A 29 23.72 14.65 1.70
N GLU A 30 24.77 15.46 1.57
CA GLU A 30 24.72 16.85 1.11
C GLU A 30 24.17 16.98 -0.33
N VAL A 31 24.40 15.99 -1.20
CA VAL A 31 23.86 15.97 -2.58
C VAL A 31 22.42 15.48 -2.58
N LEU A 32 22.09 14.46 -1.78
CA LEU A 32 20.69 13.99 -1.62
C LEU A 32 19.79 15.06 -0.98
N ARG A 33 20.34 15.93 -0.14
CA ARG A 33 19.64 17.08 0.46
C ARG A 33 19.40 18.23 -0.54
N GLN A 34 20.07 18.23 -1.70
CA GLN A 34 19.98 19.30 -2.69
C GLN A 34 18.95 19.05 -3.79
N GLU A 35 18.43 17.83 -3.90
CA GLU A 35 17.36 17.52 -4.87
C GLU A 35 16.00 17.94 -4.30
N ILE A 36 15.56 19.16 -4.65
CA ILE A 36 14.19 19.59 -4.38
C ILE A 36 13.27 18.89 -5.39
N ILE A 37 12.59 17.84 -4.95
CA ILE A 37 11.60 17.12 -5.75
C ILE A 37 10.38 18.04 -5.92
N LEU A 38 10.31 18.77 -7.03
CA LEU A 38 9.20 19.66 -7.37
C LEU A 38 8.09 18.96 -8.16
N ASP A 39 8.40 17.78 -8.72
CA ASP A 39 7.46 17.01 -9.51
C ASP A 39 6.57 16.15 -8.60
N GLY A 40 5.31 16.55 -8.46
CA GLY A 40 4.27 15.83 -7.74
C GLY A 40 3.09 15.47 -8.63
N ARG A 41 2.27 14.52 -8.19
CA ARG A 41 0.98 14.20 -8.82
C ARG A 41 -0.16 14.46 -7.86
N SER A 42 -1.29 14.93 -8.38
CA SER A 42 -2.51 15.12 -7.59
C SER A 42 -2.96 13.79 -6.98
N PRO A 43 -3.23 13.73 -5.67
CA PRO A 43 -3.76 12.52 -5.02
C PRO A 43 -5.20 12.19 -5.44
N LEU A 44 -5.90 13.13 -6.08
CA LEU A 44 -7.27 12.93 -6.56
C LEU A 44 -7.30 12.32 -7.96
N ASP A 45 -6.47 12.84 -8.88
CA ASP A 45 -6.57 12.53 -10.32
C ASP A 45 -5.28 12.00 -10.96
N GLY A 46 -4.15 11.99 -10.24
CA GLY A 46 -2.84 11.56 -10.76
C GLY A 46 -2.20 12.50 -11.79
N ARG A 47 -2.81 13.66 -12.06
CA ARG A 47 -2.26 14.70 -12.95
C ARG A 47 -1.01 15.34 -12.35
N PRO A 48 -0.02 15.76 -13.17
CA PRO A 48 1.13 16.51 -12.67
C PRO A 48 0.65 17.79 -11.98
N LEU A 49 1.29 18.15 -10.88
CA LEU A 49 0.87 19.23 -9.99
C LEU A 49 2.07 20.04 -9.56
N THR A 50 1.97 21.36 -9.60
CA THR A 50 3.02 22.26 -9.11
C THR A 50 2.99 22.37 -7.58
N PRO A 51 4.09 22.79 -6.93
CA PRO A 51 4.14 22.94 -5.47
C PRO A 51 3.10 23.92 -4.90
N GLU A 52 2.81 25.00 -5.63
CA GLU A 52 1.79 25.99 -5.23
C GLU A 52 0.38 25.38 -5.26
N GLU A 53 0.06 24.69 -6.35
CA GLU A 53 -1.23 24.00 -6.51
C GLU A 53 -1.40 22.88 -5.48
N TYR A 54 -0.32 22.15 -5.16
CA TYR A 54 -0.32 21.16 -4.09
C TYR A 54 -0.64 21.78 -2.73
N THR A 55 -0.06 22.92 -2.41
CA THR A 55 -0.30 23.63 -1.15
C THR A 55 -1.77 24.05 -1.04
N ILE A 56 -2.34 24.60 -2.11
CA ILE A 56 -3.75 24.99 -2.17
C ILE A 56 -4.66 23.76 -2.05
N LEU A 57 -4.33 22.67 -2.74
CA LEU A 57 -5.08 21.42 -2.68
C LEU A 57 -5.07 20.86 -1.25
N GLN A 58 -3.91 20.85 -0.59
CA GLN A 58 -3.77 20.38 0.78
C GLN A 58 -4.62 21.19 1.76
N GLN A 59 -4.65 22.52 1.62
CA GLN A 59 -5.51 23.40 2.44
C GLN A 59 -7.01 23.07 2.26
N ARG A 60 -7.42 22.79 1.01
CA ARG A 60 -8.82 22.38 0.72
C ARG A 60 -9.15 21.03 1.34
N LEU A 61 -8.26 20.04 1.24
CA LEU A 61 -8.47 18.72 1.84
C LEU A 61 -8.49 18.78 3.37
N GLN A 62 -7.70 19.63 4.00
CA GLN A 62 -7.72 19.80 5.46
C GLN A 62 -9.02 20.43 5.99
N THR A 63 -9.75 21.15 5.13
CA THR A 63 -10.99 21.83 5.53
C THR A 63 -12.16 20.85 5.68
N ASP A 64 -12.13 19.68 5.01
CA ASP A 64 -13.18 18.67 5.17
C ASP A 64 -12.74 17.57 6.17
N PRO A 65 -13.24 17.58 7.41
CA PRO A 65 -12.88 16.59 8.41
C PRO A 65 -13.45 15.19 8.13
N ASP A 66 -14.39 15.05 7.18
CA ASP A 66 -15.00 13.77 6.84
C ASP A 66 -14.97 13.54 5.32
N PRO A 67 -13.93 12.88 4.77
CA PRO A 67 -13.80 12.63 3.33
C PRO A 67 -14.93 11.76 2.78
N VAL A 68 -15.67 11.07 3.65
CA VAL A 68 -16.79 10.22 3.27
C VAL A 68 -18.03 11.07 3.03
N ARG A 69 -18.16 12.28 3.61
CA ARG A 69 -19.33 13.17 3.52
C ARG A 69 -19.78 13.45 2.07
N GLY A 70 -18.84 13.61 1.14
CA GLY A 70 -19.12 13.85 -0.27
C GLY A 70 -19.57 12.62 -1.08
N LEU A 71 -19.53 11.42 -0.51
CA LEU A 71 -19.94 10.19 -1.20
C LEU A 71 -21.46 10.03 -1.25
N ASN A 72 -21.94 9.39 -2.32
CA ASN A 72 -23.33 8.96 -2.42
C ASN A 72 -23.71 8.15 -1.15
N PRO A 73 -24.86 8.44 -0.50
CA PRO A 73 -25.25 7.78 0.74
C PRO A 73 -25.28 6.26 0.63
N SER A 74 -25.71 5.72 -0.52
CA SER A 74 -25.77 4.27 -0.76
C SER A 74 -24.38 3.64 -0.78
N VAL A 75 -23.38 4.35 -1.32
CA VAL A 75 -21.98 3.88 -1.38
C VAL A 75 -21.36 3.90 0.01
N ARG A 76 -21.63 4.95 0.80
CA ARG A 76 -21.17 5.04 2.20
C ARG A 76 -21.70 3.86 3.02
N GLU A 77 -22.99 3.59 2.89
CA GLU A 77 -23.65 2.52 3.63
C GLU A 77 -23.11 1.14 3.22
N LEU A 78 -22.93 0.91 1.91
CA LEU A 78 -22.30 -0.31 1.41
C LEU A 78 -20.88 -0.49 1.95
N ALA A 79 -20.05 0.56 1.92
CA ALA A 79 -18.69 0.52 2.44
C ALA A 79 -18.66 0.21 3.95
N PHE A 80 -19.61 0.76 4.71
CA PHE A 80 -19.77 0.45 6.13
C PHE A 80 -20.07 -1.04 6.34
N PHE A 81 -21.04 -1.61 5.62
CA PHE A 81 -21.37 -3.03 5.71
C PHE A 81 -20.21 -3.94 5.29
N LEU A 82 -19.45 -3.58 4.25
CA LEU A 82 -18.23 -4.30 3.88
C LEU A 82 -17.19 -4.27 5.00
N GLY A 83 -17.04 -3.13 5.68
CA GLY A 83 -16.16 -3.00 6.84
C GLY A 83 -16.56 -3.94 7.98
N VAL A 84 -17.86 -4.00 8.28
CA VAL A 84 -18.42 -4.93 9.29
C VAL A 84 -18.18 -6.39 8.90
N LEU A 85 -18.46 -6.77 7.65
CA LEU A 85 -18.22 -8.12 7.15
C LEU A 85 -16.74 -8.50 7.23
N LYS A 86 -15.84 -7.59 6.85
CA LYS A 86 -14.39 -7.79 6.94
C LYS A 86 -13.94 -8.00 8.38
N ALA A 87 -14.45 -7.19 9.32
CA ALA A 87 -14.16 -7.32 10.74
C ALA A 87 -14.68 -8.65 11.32
N ALA A 88 -15.92 -9.03 10.97
CA ALA A 88 -16.52 -10.29 11.39
C ALA A 88 -15.71 -11.49 10.88
N LYS A 89 -15.27 -11.48 9.61
CA LYS A 89 -14.40 -12.53 9.04
C LYS A 89 -13.05 -12.62 9.76
N SER A 90 -12.51 -11.49 10.21
CA SER A 90 -11.27 -11.47 10.98
C SER A 90 -11.44 -12.01 12.39
N LEU A 91 -12.59 -11.78 13.03
CA LEU A 91 -12.84 -12.19 14.42
C LEU A 91 -13.33 -13.64 14.53
N PHE A 92 -14.09 -14.12 13.54
CA PHE A 92 -14.66 -15.46 13.50
C PHE A 92 -14.19 -16.23 12.25
N PRO A 93 -12.90 -16.62 12.16
CA PRO A 93 -12.33 -17.25 10.97
C PRO A 93 -12.88 -18.67 10.68
N PHE A 94 -13.62 -19.24 11.63
CA PHE A 94 -14.21 -20.57 11.55
C PHE A 94 -15.70 -20.57 11.16
N LEU A 95 -16.35 -19.39 11.13
CA LEU A 95 -17.74 -19.30 10.68
C LEU A 95 -17.76 -19.13 9.14
N PRO A 96 -18.61 -19.88 8.42
CA PRO A 96 -18.83 -19.64 7.00
C PRO A 96 -19.68 -18.38 6.81
N LEU A 97 -19.04 -17.20 6.88
CA LEU A 97 -19.62 -15.93 6.49
C LEU A 97 -19.60 -15.80 4.95
N PRO A 98 -20.62 -15.15 4.34
CA PRO A 98 -20.65 -14.91 2.90
C PRO A 98 -19.46 -14.07 2.39
#